data_AF-A0A6G0A497-F1
#
_entry.id   AF-A0A6G0A497-F1
#
_cell.length_a   1.000
_cell.length_b   1.000
_cell.length_c   1.000
_cell.angle_alpha   90.00
_cell.angle_beta   90.00
_cell.angle_gamma   90.00
#
_symmetry.space_group_name_H-M   'P 1'
#
loop_
_entity.id
_entity.type
_entity.pdbx_description
1 polymer ?
#
loop_
_entity_poly.entity_id
_entity_poly.type
_entity_poly.pdbx_seq_one_letter_code
_entity_poly.pdbx_strand_id
1 'polypeptide(L)'
;MGFFKKDKAAPAPGGSDDSPRIGVSGMMANPAVLGGPSTTPLSPDDPLLQPIDGIGLAEYAAVAREAQSRGVTTEEGVAQIAQEQGHDPQVFAAAAAEWVSRMGQSMVVGQEFRRHLGV
;
A
#
# COMPACT_ATOMS: atom_id res chain seq x y z
N MET A 1 -47.61 14.84 -27.94
CA MET A 1 -46.54 15.33 -28.83
C MET A 1 -45.32 15.62 -27.96
N GLY A 2 -44.32 14.74 -28.00
CA GLY A 2 -43.19 14.72 -27.06
C GLY A 2 -41.96 15.41 -27.62
N PHE A 3 -41.21 16.09 -26.76
CA PHE A 3 -39.95 16.75 -27.12
C PHE A 3 -39.03 16.81 -25.89
N PHE A 4 -37.75 16.51 -26.12
CA PHE A 4 -36.60 16.55 -25.21
C PHE A 4 -36.30 15.32 -24.36
N LYS A 5 -35.64 14.36 -25.03
CA LYS A 5 -34.56 13.55 -24.46
C LYS A 5 -33.58 14.48 -23.74
N LYS A 6 -33.41 14.28 -22.43
CA LYS A 6 -32.31 14.85 -21.65
C LYS A 6 -31.23 13.79 -21.56
N ASP A 7 -30.13 14.04 -22.25
CA ASP A 7 -28.94 13.21 -22.30
C ASP A 7 -28.45 12.85 -20.91
N LYS A 8 -28.34 11.54 -20.68
CA LYS A 8 -27.67 10.95 -19.52
C LYS A 8 -26.17 11.15 -19.74
N ALA A 9 -25.66 12.31 -19.35
CA ALA A 9 -24.24 12.53 -19.22
C ALA A 9 -23.70 11.52 -18.18
N ALA A 10 -22.86 10.60 -18.63
CA ALA A 10 -22.03 9.80 -17.76
C ALA A 10 -21.14 10.74 -16.93
N PRO A 11 -20.92 10.48 -15.63
CA PRO A 11 -19.94 11.25 -14.88
C PRO A 11 -18.56 11.02 -15.52
N ALA A 12 -17.94 12.11 -15.99
CA ALA A 12 -16.57 12.11 -16.44
C ALA A 12 -15.63 11.65 -15.29
N PRO A 13 -14.63 10.79 -15.55
CA PRO A 13 -13.59 10.51 -14.57
C PRO A 13 -12.64 11.71 -14.55
N GLY A 14 -12.78 12.60 -13.57
CA GLY A 14 -11.95 13.81 -13.58
C GLY A 14 -12.27 14.77 -12.45
N GLY A 15 -12.20 14.27 -11.21
CA GLY A 15 -11.95 15.13 -10.07
C GLY A 15 -10.45 15.43 -10.01
N SER A 16 -10.08 16.63 -10.44
CA SER A 16 -8.78 17.27 -10.20
C SER A 16 -8.65 17.54 -8.70
N ASP A 17 -8.35 16.47 -7.97
CA ASP A 17 -7.73 16.57 -6.65
C ASP A 17 -6.24 16.72 -6.94
N ASP A 18 -5.70 17.93 -6.77
CA ASP A 18 -4.28 18.27 -6.94
C ASP A 18 -3.42 17.68 -5.80
N SER A 19 -3.93 16.69 -5.06
CA SER A 19 -3.14 15.94 -4.09
C SER A 19 -2.25 14.94 -4.83
N PRO A 20 -0.97 14.80 -4.44
CA PRO A 20 -0.08 13.83 -5.05
C PRO A 20 -0.61 12.41 -4.78
N ARG A 21 -1.26 11.79 -5.76
CA ARG A 21 -1.76 10.42 -5.63
C ARG A 21 -0.63 9.42 -5.81
N ILE A 22 -0.61 8.43 -4.93
CA ILE A 22 0.38 7.36 -4.89
C ILE A 22 -0.14 6.17 -5.71
N GLY A 23 0.71 5.62 -6.58
CA GLY A 23 0.40 4.49 -7.48
C GLY A 23 0.11 4.88 -8.94
N VAL A 24 0.05 3.87 -9.83
CA VAL A 24 -0.18 4.08 -11.27
C VAL A 24 -1.66 4.40 -11.53
N SER A 25 -1.93 5.63 -11.97
CA SER A 25 -3.25 6.00 -12.52
C SER A 25 -3.41 5.42 -13.93
N GLY A 26 -4.46 4.63 -14.17
CA GLY A 26 -4.86 4.25 -15.55
C GLY A 26 -4.94 2.76 -15.88
N MET A 27 -4.94 1.85 -14.91
CA MET A 27 -5.28 0.44 -15.20
C MET A 27 -6.73 0.39 -15.73
N MET A 28 -6.95 -0.12 -16.95
CA MET A 28 -8.27 -0.14 -17.62
C MET A 28 -9.36 -0.86 -16.81
N ALA A 29 -8.99 -1.76 -15.90
CA ALA A 29 -9.88 -2.41 -14.96
C ALA A 29 -9.18 -2.58 -13.60
N ASN A 30 -9.88 -2.24 -12.51
CA ASN A 30 -9.40 -2.50 -11.15
C ASN A 30 -9.73 -3.96 -10.79
N PRO A 31 -8.74 -4.83 -10.53
CA PRO A 31 -8.97 -6.24 -10.21
C PRO A 31 -9.80 -6.45 -8.93
N ALA A 32 -9.95 -5.46 -8.06
CA ALA A 32 -10.87 -5.49 -6.92
C ALA A 32 -12.33 -5.78 -7.31
N VAL A 33 -12.77 -5.43 -8.52
CA VAL A 33 -14.13 -5.75 -8.99
C VAL A 33 -14.36 -7.25 -9.19
N LEU A 34 -13.28 -8.04 -9.27
CA LEU A 34 -13.31 -9.51 -9.39
C LEU A 34 -12.72 -10.19 -8.14
N GLY A 35 -12.58 -9.47 -7.02
CA GLY A 35 -12.05 -10.00 -5.76
C GLY A 35 -10.51 -10.00 -5.66
N GLY A 36 -9.80 -9.32 -6.57
CA GLY A 36 -8.36 -9.12 -6.49
C GLY A 36 -7.95 -7.89 -5.66
N PRO A 37 -6.64 -7.63 -5.51
CA PRO A 37 -6.15 -6.46 -4.79
C PRO A 37 -6.45 -5.17 -5.54
N SER A 38 -6.76 -4.09 -4.83
CA SER A 38 -7.13 -2.82 -5.45
C SER A 38 -5.95 -2.12 -6.11
N THR A 39 -6.16 -1.55 -7.29
CA THR A 39 -5.20 -0.66 -7.98
C THR A 39 -5.63 0.80 -7.95
N THR A 40 -6.60 1.17 -7.10
CA THR A 40 -7.02 2.56 -6.95
C THR A 40 -5.87 3.38 -6.36
N PRO A 41 -5.47 4.50 -6.99
CA PRO A 41 -4.45 5.39 -6.44
C PRO A 41 -4.85 5.88 -5.05
N LEU A 42 -3.88 5.92 -4.12
CA LEU A 42 -4.10 6.33 -2.74
C LEU A 42 -3.68 7.79 -2.53
N SER A 43 -4.32 8.46 -1.56
CA SER A 43 -3.83 9.75 -1.07
C SER A 43 -2.56 9.53 -0.20
N PRO A 44 -1.65 10.51 -0.05
CA PRO A 44 -0.56 10.41 0.91
C PRO A 44 -1.04 10.20 2.34
N ASP A 45 -2.19 10.78 2.66
CA ASP A 45 -2.85 10.66 3.97
C ASP A 45 -3.77 9.43 4.08
N ASP A 46 -3.73 8.52 3.11
CA ASP A 46 -4.61 7.35 3.12
C ASP A 46 -4.31 6.45 4.32
N PRO A 47 -5.35 5.98 5.05
CA PRO A 47 -5.17 5.12 6.22
C PRO A 47 -4.38 3.84 5.92
N LEU A 48 -4.38 3.35 4.67
CA LEU A 48 -3.59 2.20 4.26
C LEU A 48 -2.08 2.49 4.27
N LEU A 49 -1.66 3.75 4.13
CA LEU A 49 -0.26 4.17 4.17
C LEU A 49 0.17 4.73 5.54
N GLN A 50 -0.77 4.90 6.47
CA GLN A 50 -0.46 5.36 7.82
C GLN A 50 0.37 4.33 8.61
N PRO A 51 1.31 4.78 9.45
CA PRO A 51 2.10 3.90 10.31
C PRO A 51 1.23 2.98 11.17
N ILE A 52 1.68 1.75 11.39
CA ILE A 52 1.04 0.78 12.28
C ILE A 52 1.84 0.71 13.56
N ASP A 53 1.24 1.10 14.69
CA ASP A 53 1.91 1.14 16.00
C ASP A 53 3.26 1.90 15.99
N GLY A 54 3.35 2.95 15.17
CA GLY A 54 4.57 3.75 14.99
C GLY A 54 5.58 3.18 13.98
N ILE A 55 5.28 2.03 13.36
CA ILE A 55 6.09 1.43 12.29
C ILE A 55 5.55 1.89 10.93
N GLY A 56 6.26 2.81 10.29
CA GLY A 56 5.97 3.24 8.93
C GLY A 56 6.36 2.20 7.88
N LEU A 57 5.88 2.41 6.65
CA LEU A 57 6.16 1.52 5.52
C LEU A 57 7.66 1.50 5.16
N ALA A 58 8.34 2.64 5.29
CA ALA A 58 9.77 2.76 5.04
C ALA A 58 10.61 1.98 6.06
N GLU A 59 10.23 2.03 7.34
CA GLU A 59 10.91 1.29 8.42
C GLU A 59 10.72 -0.21 8.24
N TYR A 60 9.49 -0.65 7.93
CA TYR A 60 9.22 -2.04 7.58
C TYR A 60 10.05 -2.50 6.38
N ALA A 61 10.16 -1.68 5.32
CA ALA A 61 10.99 -1.96 4.16
C ALA A 61 12.49 -2.02 4.49
N ALA A 62 12.98 -1.18 5.39
CA ALA A 62 14.38 -1.19 5.82
C ALA A 62 14.74 -2.51 6.52
N VAL A 63 13.89 -2.98 7.44
CA VAL A 63 14.05 -4.29 8.10
C VAL A 63 13.96 -5.43 7.09
N ALA A 64 12.98 -5.40 6.18
CA ALA A 64 12.82 -6.44 5.15
C ALA A 64 14.01 -6.52 4.19
N ARG A 65 14.55 -5.36 3.79
CA ARG A 65 15.76 -5.27 2.95
C ARG A 65 16.97 -5.86 3.67
N GLU A 66 17.15 -5.55 4.94
CA GLU A 66 18.26 -6.07 5.73
C GLU A 66 18.13 -7.58 5.94
N ALA A 67 16.91 -8.07 6.21
CA ALA A 67 16.63 -9.50 6.28
C ALA A 67 16.97 -10.21 4.97
N GLN A 68 16.58 -9.65 3.82
CA GLN A 68 16.94 -10.19 2.51
C GLN A 68 18.46 -10.18 2.29
N SER A 69 19.14 -9.09 2.65
CA SER A 69 20.61 -8.98 2.52
C SER A 69 21.34 -10.02 3.37
N ARG A 70 20.77 -10.41 4.52
CA ARG A 70 21.32 -11.42 5.43
C ARG A 70 20.82 -12.84 5.13
N GLY A 71 19.94 -13.02 4.14
CA GLY A 71 19.32 -14.32 3.83
C GLY A 71 18.38 -14.83 4.93
N VAL A 72 17.88 -13.92 5.79
CA VAL A 72 16.97 -14.23 6.90
C VAL A 72 15.53 -14.24 6.40
N THR A 73 14.85 -15.37 6.58
CA THR A 73 13.45 -15.56 6.14
C THR A 73 12.54 -16.03 7.28
N THR A 74 13.09 -16.28 8.46
CA THR A 74 12.31 -16.68 9.64
C THR A 74 11.75 -15.46 10.35
N GLU A 75 10.55 -15.61 10.91
CA GLU A 75 9.89 -14.54 11.66
C GLU A 75 10.76 -14.06 12.84
N GLU A 76 11.35 -15.01 13.58
CA GLU A 76 12.27 -14.70 14.69
C GLU A 76 13.50 -13.92 14.21
N GLY A 77 14.09 -14.30 13.08
CA GLY A 77 15.26 -13.62 12.54
C GLY A 77 14.93 -12.19 12.06
N VAL A 78 13.76 -12.00 11.44
CA VAL A 78 13.28 -10.67 11.05
C VAL A 78 13.02 -9.80 12.29
N ALA A 79 12.42 -10.37 13.34
CA ALA A 79 12.18 -9.67 14.60
C ALA A 79 13.48 -9.29 15.31
N GLN A 80 14.53 -10.12 15.25
CA GLN A 80 15.85 -9.77 15.75
C GLN A 80 16.46 -8.59 14.97
N ILE A 81 16.33 -8.56 13.65
CA ILE A 81 16.81 -7.43 12.83
C ILE A 81 16.04 -6.15 13.17
N ALA A 82 14.72 -6.24 13.39
CA ALA A 82 13.92 -5.11 13.85
C ALA A 82 14.41 -4.59 15.21
N GLN A 83 14.73 -5.50 16.14
CA GLN A 83 15.29 -5.15 17.45
C GLN A 83 16.64 -4.44 17.35
N GLU A 84 17.53 -4.90 16.47
CA GLU A 84 18.82 -4.24 16.20
C GLU A 84 18.64 -2.80 15.70
N GLN A 85 17.53 -2.54 14.98
CA GLN A 85 17.15 -1.21 14.50
C GLN A 85 16.38 -0.37 15.54
N GLY A 86 16.20 -0.89 16.76
CA GLY A 86 15.57 -0.20 17.88
C GLY A 86 14.05 -0.35 17.95
N HIS A 87 13.46 -1.25 17.15
CA HIS A 87 12.03 -1.55 17.25
C HIS A 87 11.75 -2.61 18.31
N ASP A 88 10.56 -2.56 18.91
CA ASP A 88 10.10 -3.65 19.75
C ASP A 88 9.74 -4.87 18.87
N PRO A 89 10.26 -6.09 19.16
CA PRO A 89 10.03 -7.26 18.33
C PRO A 89 8.55 -7.64 18.18
N GLN A 90 7.76 -7.50 19.26
CA GLN A 90 6.34 -7.87 19.25
C GLN A 90 5.51 -6.84 18.50
N VAL A 91 5.78 -5.56 18.73
CA VAL A 91 5.14 -4.45 17.99
C VAL A 91 5.47 -4.56 16.50
N PHE A 92 6.74 -4.83 16.17
CA PHE A 92 7.15 -4.97 14.77
C PHE A 92 6.50 -6.17 14.10
N ALA A 93 6.41 -7.33 14.77
CA ALA A 93 5.77 -8.51 14.20
C ALA A 93 4.27 -8.27 13.90
N ALA A 94 3.56 -7.61 14.82
CA ALA A 94 2.16 -7.22 14.60
C ALA A 94 2.02 -6.23 13.43
N ALA A 95 2.89 -5.21 13.39
CA ALA A 95 2.89 -4.24 12.29
C ALA A 95 3.25 -4.87 10.94
N ALA A 96 4.19 -5.82 10.91
CA ALA A 96 4.57 -6.55 9.71
C ALA A 96 3.40 -7.38 9.16
N ALA A 97 2.66 -8.08 10.02
CA ALA A 97 1.48 -8.85 9.62
C ALA A 97 0.39 -7.94 9.01
N GLU A 98 0.17 -6.77 9.61
CA GLU A 98 -0.80 -5.79 9.12
C GLU A 98 -0.31 -5.13 7.82
N TRP A 99 0.98 -4.82 7.65
CA TRP A 99 1.53 -4.36 6.38
C TRP A 99 1.35 -5.39 5.26
N VAL A 100 1.57 -6.68 5.54
CA VAL A 100 1.31 -7.78 4.60
C VAL A 100 -0.18 -7.84 4.23
N SER A 101 -1.08 -7.71 5.21
CA SER A 101 -2.53 -7.63 4.98
C SER A 101 -2.89 -6.47 4.03
N ARG A 102 -2.38 -5.26 4.32
CA ARG A 102 -2.63 -4.05 3.49
C ARG A 102 -2.08 -4.16 2.08
N MET A 103 -0.91 -4.78 1.90
CA MET A 103 -0.37 -5.10 0.56
C MET A 103 -1.23 -6.12 -0.18
N GLY A 104 -1.85 -7.07 0.52
CA GLY A 104 -2.82 -8.01 -0.05
C GLY A 104 -4.14 -7.36 -0.46
N GLN A 105 -4.52 -6.26 0.20
CA GLN A 105 -5.73 -5.49 -0.10
C GLN A 105 -5.49 -4.45 -1.21
N SER A 106 -4.28 -3.89 -1.28
CA SER A 106 -3.94 -2.80 -2.20
C SER A 106 -2.58 -3.02 -2.86
N MET A 107 -2.61 -3.16 -4.19
CA MET A 107 -1.41 -3.21 -5.02
C MET A 107 -0.57 -1.94 -4.88
N VAL A 108 -1.19 -0.80 -4.58
CA VAL A 108 -0.50 0.48 -4.42
C VAL A 108 0.39 0.47 -3.18
N VAL A 109 -0.09 -0.08 -2.05
CA VAL A 109 0.75 -0.24 -0.85
C VAL A 109 1.96 -1.12 -1.15
N GLY A 110 1.76 -2.21 -1.90
CA GLY A 110 2.85 -3.07 -2.35
C GLY A 110 3.81 -2.40 -3.34
N GLN A 111 3.34 -1.44 -4.15
CA GLN A 111 4.21 -0.65 -5.03
C GLN A 111 5.06 0.31 -4.20
N GLU A 112 4.49 1.00 -3.23
CA GLU A 112 5.25 1.87 -2.33
C GLU A 112 6.28 1.10 -1.51
N PHE A 113 5.91 -0.07 -1.01
CA PHE A 113 6.86 -0.95 -0.33
C PHE A 113 8.10 -1.25 -1.19
N ARG A 114 7.89 -1.61 -2.47
CA ARG A 114 9.00 -1.87 -3.42
C ARG A 114 9.84 -0.62 -3.70
N ARG A 115 9.21 0.56 -3.78
CA ARG A 115 9.94 1.83 -3.89
C ARG A 115 10.86 2.07 -2.70
N HIS A 116 10.41 1.76 -1.48
CA HIS A 116 11.26 1.85 -0.28
C HIS A 116 12.35 0.77 -0.23
N LEU A 117 12.11 -0.42 -0.79
CA LEU A 117 13.15 -1.44 -0.97
C LEU A 117 14.22 -1.03 -2.00
N GLY A 118 13.89 -0.14 -2.93
CA GLY A 118 14.78 0.32 -4.00
C GLY A 118 14.83 -0.64 -5.20
N VAL A 119 13.74 -1.37 -5.46
CA VAL A 119 13.58 -2.33 -6.58
C VAL A 119 12.50 -1.91 -7.57
#